data_AF-A0A1H6FF01-F1
#
_entry.id   AF-A0A1H6FF01-F1
#
_cell.length_a   1.000
_cell.length_b   1.000
_cell.length_c   1.000
_cell.angle_alpha   90.00
_cell.angle_beta   90.00
_cell.angle_gamma   90.00
#
_symmetry.space_group_name_H-M   'P 1'
#
loop_
_entity.id
_entity.type
_entity.pdbx_description
1 polymer ?
#
loop_
_entity_poly.entity_id
_entity_poly.type
_entity_poly.pdbx_seq_one_letter_code
_entity_poly.pdbx_strand_id
1 'polypeptide(L)'
;MKLKRILFIAFTCLASTGTMGAETVSRLLTEKIDTYCQQPTPQQLSCDYRMIQGEMPQSVTAHLQPHNLPMMTEAQTYPFPQAQTAILFVVDVSNPRRQKVVKKNIKQIRAMLGKAQAHQRFGLIALGTDFYQLVALGATAEELSPQVEQLNARDVTTELYRHTLAAVEELAAFEATRKALFLFSDGKAEDATDAYSREDVVNAALNAKVMIYGLGYPFPKETTPDLQRLIRLAEDTGGIYRKASKTSVLPETFLSAPFRFIDNGARLQFDLNPAISAGLSGEQQVLLKFQRGEDSDLELAVKIILPEPEPMPEMAEAPPEPDFLQNNWLYLVGVGLLLLLLAAYILRRAGQTQQASASKTYAHLHSLDGNERFVMNKTTVRIGRNADNEICLRNDSVSSHHAEIHLGRQQQFVLVDLDSTNGVMLNGEFVKGSIELEAEDLLEIGEVRLRFAPVET
;
A
#
# COMPACT_ATOMS: atom_id res chain seq x y z
N MET A 1 -30.34 16.95 -15.27
CA MET A 1 -28.92 16.65 -14.98
C MET A 1 -28.41 15.65 -15.99
N LYS A 2 -27.63 16.10 -16.99
CA LYS A 2 -26.93 15.18 -17.90
C LYS A 2 -25.61 14.83 -17.22
N LEU A 3 -25.41 13.56 -16.87
CA LEU A 3 -24.11 13.04 -16.43
C LEU A 3 -23.11 13.28 -17.58
N LYS A 4 -22.25 14.30 -17.44
CA LYS A 4 -21.13 14.51 -18.37
C LYS A 4 -20.02 13.51 -18.00
N ARG A 5 -19.37 13.00 -19.05
CA ARG A 5 -18.35 11.92 -19.05
C ARG A 5 -17.39 12.00 -17.86
N ILE A 6 -17.39 10.98 -17.01
CA ILE A 6 -16.28 10.70 -16.10
C ILE A 6 -15.19 10.06 -16.95
N LEU A 7 -14.10 10.78 -17.20
CA LEU A 7 -12.96 10.24 -17.93
C LEU A 7 -12.02 9.55 -16.93
N PHE A 8 -12.24 8.26 -16.68
CA PHE A 8 -11.25 7.41 -16.02
C PHE A 8 -10.15 7.08 -17.04
N ILE A 9 -9.01 7.75 -16.95
CA ILE A 9 -7.81 7.32 -17.68
C ILE A 9 -6.99 6.44 -16.72
N ALA A 10 -7.13 5.13 -16.85
CA ALA A 10 -6.19 4.19 -16.26
C ALA A 10 -4.99 4.05 -17.20
N PHE A 11 -3.81 4.55 -16.80
CA PHE A 11 -2.57 4.29 -17.50
C PHE A 11 -1.98 2.99 -16.95
N THR A 12 -2.00 1.91 -17.74
CA THR A 12 -1.10 0.76 -17.53
C THR A 12 0.17 1.03 -18.33
N CYS A 13 1.24 1.40 -17.64
CA CYS A 13 2.55 1.49 -18.27
C CYS A 13 3.10 0.06 -18.43
N LEU A 14 3.15 -0.48 -19.65
CA LEU A 14 3.92 -1.70 -19.94
C LEU A 14 5.39 -1.32 -19.98
N ALA A 15 6.10 -1.53 -18.87
CA ALA A 15 7.55 -1.42 -18.84
C ALA A 15 8.19 -2.66 -19.50
N SER A 16 9.05 -2.42 -20.48
CA SER A 16 9.93 -3.42 -21.09
C SER A 16 10.98 -3.88 -20.08
N THR A 17 11.06 -5.20 -19.87
CA THR A 17 12.17 -5.99 -19.31
C THR A 17 13.22 -5.23 -18.50
N GLY A 18 12.93 -5.09 -17.20
CA GLY A 18 13.86 -4.65 -16.16
C GLY A 18 13.05 -4.49 -14.88
N THR A 19 13.47 -5.13 -13.79
CA THR A 19 12.79 -5.10 -12.49
C THR A 19 12.71 -3.67 -11.93
N MET A 20 11.68 -2.94 -12.33
CA MET A 20 11.18 -1.73 -11.68
C MET A 20 9.67 -1.96 -11.47
N GLY A 21 9.24 -1.92 -10.21
CA GLY A 21 7.83 -2.13 -9.85
C GLY A 21 6.92 -1.18 -10.63
N ALA A 22 5.80 -1.69 -11.11
CA ALA A 22 4.82 -0.88 -11.84
C ALA A 22 4.34 0.28 -10.96
N GLU A 23 4.67 1.52 -11.34
CA GLU A 23 4.12 2.71 -10.69
C GLU A 23 2.61 2.75 -10.94
N THR A 24 1.83 2.66 -9.86
CA THR A 24 0.37 2.83 -9.98
C THR A 24 0.05 4.31 -10.07
N VAL A 25 -0.54 4.71 -11.20
CA VAL A 25 -0.95 6.09 -11.48
C VAL A 25 -2.46 6.14 -11.62
N SER A 26 -3.11 7.00 -10.84
CA SER A 26 -4.55 7.25 -10.93
C SER A 26 -4.80 8.74 -11.13
N ARG A 27 -5.59 9.10 -12.14
CA ARG A 27 -6.04 10.47 -12.36
C ARG A 27 -7.56 10.51 -12.47
N LEU A 28 -8.18 11.42 -11.73
CA LEU A 28 -9.58 11.77 -11.92
C LEU A 28 -9.69 13.26 -12.22
N LEU A 29 -10.19 13.57 -13.41
CA LEU A 29 -10.55 14.91 -13.83
C LEU A 29 -12.08 15.00 -13.96
N THR A 30 -12.67 15.97 -13.26
CA THR A 30 -14.10 16.29 -13.30
C THR A 30 -14.29 17.79 -13.52
N GLU A 31 -15.53 18.25 -13.59
CA GLU A 31 -15.82 19.70 -13.62
C GLU A 31 -15.49 20.42 -12.29
N LYS A 32 -15.31 19.67 -11.19
CA LYS A 32 -15.10 20.23 -9.85
C LYS A 32 -13.64 20.10 -9.38
N ILE A 33 -12.99 18.98 -9.68
CA ILE A 33 -11.64 18.65 -9.20
C ILE A 33 -10.78 18.02 -10.30
N ASP A 34 -9.48 18.23 -10.22
CA ASP A 34 -8.44 17.45 -10.87
C ASP A 34 -7.57 16.81 -9.78
N THR A 35 -7.40 15.50 -9.83
CA THR A 35 -6.63 14.72 -8.87
C THR A 35 -5.65 13.83 -9.61
N TYR A 36 -4.45 13.71 -9.06
CA TYR A 36 -3.39 12.91 -9.63
C TYR A 36 -2.62 12.21 -8.51
N CYS A 37 -2.72 10.90 -8.46
CA CYS A 37 -2.10 10.06 -7.45
C CYS A 37 -1.04 9.15 -8.07
N GLN A 38 0.08 9.03 -7.39
CA GLN A 38 1.17 8.13 -7.72
C GLN A 38 1.66 7.41 -6.47
N GLN A 39 2.06 6.17 -6.64
CA GLN A 39 2.72 5.38 -5.62
C GLN A 39 4.22 5.27 -5.94
N PRO A 40 5.06 6.25 -5.56
CA PRO A 40 6.49 6.26 -5.92
C PRO A 40 7.28 5.11 -5.27
N THR A 41 6.85 4.64 -4.10
CA THR A 41 7.38 3.45 -3.44
C THR A 41 6.22 2.60 -2.93
N PRO A 42 6.40 1.29 -2.72
CA PRO A 42 5.35 0.44 -2.17
C PRO A 42 4.80 0.93 -0.81
N GLN A 43 5.58 1.74 -0.07
CA GLN A 43 5.24 2.28 1.25
C GLN A 43 4.63 3.69 1.20
N GLN A 44 4.61 4.37 0.05
CA GLN A 44 4.17 5.76 -0.03
C GLN A 44 3.15 5.99 -1.14
N LEU A 45 2.06 6.67 -0.81
CA LEU A 45 1.12 7.21 -1.79
C LEU A 45 1.19 8.74 -1.74
N SER A 46 1.32 9.37 -2.91
CA SER A 46 1.26 10.83 -3.05
C SER A 46 0.14 11.21 -4.01
N CYS A 47 -0.74 12.11 -3.57
CA CYS A 47 -1.87 12.60 -4.35
C CYS A 47 -1.88 14.12 -4.41
N ASP A 48 -1.71 14.69 -5.59
CA ASP A 48 -1.94 16.10 -5.84
C ASP A 48 -3.40 16.32 -6.22
N TYR A 49 -4.05 17.34 -5.65
CA TYR A 49 -5.36 17.77 -6.10
C TYR A 49 -5.43 19.28 -6.33
N ARG A 50 -6.40 19.67 -7.16
CA ARG A 50 -6.73 21.04 -7.49
C ARG A 50 -8.23 21.18 -7.68
N MET A 51 -8.80 22.24 -7.12
CA MET A 51 -10.19 22.60 -7.33
C MET A 51 -10.33 23.41 -8.62
N ILE A 52 -11.19 22.92 -9.52
CA ILE A 52 -11.57 23.63 -10.75
C ILE A 52 -12.75 24.55 -10.47
N GLN A 53 -13.73 24.04 -9.71
CA GLN A 53 -14.92 24.78 -9.28
C GLN A 53 -15.29 24.41 -7.83
N GLY A 54 -15.95 25.35 -7.15
CA GLY A 54 -16.41 25.20 -5.77
C GLY A 54 -15.39 25.69 -4.74
N GLU A 55 -15.73 25.48 -3.47
CA GLU A 55 -14.90 25.85 -2.34
C GLU A 55 -13.81 24.81 -2.08
N MET A 56 -12.73 25.25 -1.41
CA MET A 56 -11.70 24.35 -0.93
C MET A 56 -12.28 23.37 0.11
N PRO A 57 -11.87 22.10 0.09
CA PRO A 57 -12.32 21.15 1.10
C PRO A 57 -11.87 21.59 2.50
N GLN A 58 -12.73 21.39 3.49
CA GLN A 58 -12.43 21.68 4.90
C GLN A 58 -11.50 20.62 5.48
N SER A 59 -11.65 19.38 5.02
CA SER A 59 -10.79 18.26 5.35
C SER A 59 -10.71 17.29 4.16
N VAL A 60 -9.62 16.53 4.11
CA VAL A 60 -9.51 15.38 3.22
C VAL A 60 -9.17 14.19 4.10
N THR A 61 -9.99 13.15 4.04
CA THR A 61 -9.75 11.89 4.77
C THR A 61 -9.45 10.77 3.78
N ALA A 62 -8.71 9.78 4.24
CA ALA A 62 -8.35 8.62 3.44
C ALA A 62 -8.59 7.34 4.26
N HIS A 63 -9.25 6.38 3.62
CA HIS A 63 -9.52 5.08 4.21
C HIS A 63 -9.08 3.98 3.26
N LEU A 64 -8.35 3.00 3.77
CA LEU A 64 -8.01 1.81 3.02
C LEU A 64 -9.20 0.85 2.99
N GLN A 65 -9.65 0.48 1.80
CA GLN A 65 -10.71 -0.50 1.58
C GLN A 65 -10.12 -1.89 1.31
N PRO A 66 -10.80 -2.98 1.74
CA PRO A 66 -12.12 -3.00 2.40
C PRO A 66 -12.08 -2.78 3.93
N HIS A 67 -10.90 -2.69 4.53
CA HIS A 67 -10.72 -2.71 6.00
C HIS A 67 -11.15 -1.41 6.72
N ASN A 68 -11.48 -0.37 5.97
CA ASN A 68 -11.81 0.98 6.44
C ASN A 68 -10.74 1.59 7.38
N LEU A 69 -9.49 1.17 7.24
CA LEU A 69 -8.38 1.65 8.08
C LEU A 69 -8.10 3.12 7.74
N PRO A 70 -8.17 4.04 8.72
CA PRO A 70 -7.87 5.45 8.48
C PRO A 70 -6.37 5.60 8.18
N MET A 71 -6.05 6.45 7.22
CA MET A 71 -4.69 6.73 6.83
C MET A 71 -4.27 8.13 7.30
N MET A 72 -3.12 8.19 7.95
CA MET A 72 -2.52 9.48 8.29
C MET A 72 -2.16 10.23 7.02
N THR A 73 -2.62 11.47 6.95
CA THR A 73 -2.46 12.33 5.77
C THR A 73 -1.68 13.57 6.16
N GLU A 74 -0.54 13.80 5.53
CA GLU A 74 0.13 15.10 5.59
C GLU A 74 -0.27 15.92 4.36
N ALA A 75 -0.90 17.07 4.57
CA ALA A 75 -1.35 17.95 3.49
C ALA A 75 -0.43 19.18 3.38
N GLN A 76 0.14 19.39 2.20
CA GLN A 76 0.96 20.55 1.88
C GLN A 76 0.25 21.41 0.84
N THR A 77 -0.27 22.56 1.26
CA THR A 77 -0.96 23.50 0.37
C THR A 77 -0.03 23.96 -0.73
N TYR A 78 -0.54 24.01 -1.97
CA TYR A 78 0.22 24.51 -3.09
C TYR A 78 0.29 26.05 -3.08
N PRO A 79 1.44 26.67 -3.38
CA PRO A 79 2.73 26.05 -3.69
C PRO A 79 3.46 25.58 -2.41
N PHE A 80 3.91 24.33 -2.41
CA PHE A 80 4.78 23.78 -1.37
C PHE A 80 6.26 24.05 -1.71
N PRO A 81 7.22 23.86 -0.79
CA PRO A 81 8.64 24.14 -1.06
C PRO A 81 9.13 23.45 -2.33
N GLN A 82 9.89 24.18 -3.15
CA GLN A 82 10.44 23.73 -4.44
C GLN A 82 9.40 23.46 -5.55
N ALA A 83 8.09 23.58 -5.28
CA ALA A 83 7.09 23.51 -6.33
C ALA A 83 7.35 24.61 -7.37
N GLN A 84 7.13 24.28 -8.64
CA GLN A 84 7.20 25.23 -9.74
C GLN A 84 5.94 25.14 -10.59
N THR A 85 5.46 26.30 -11.05
CA THR A 85 4.38 26.40 -12.03
C THR A 85 4.93 26.96 -13.34
N ALA A 86 4.94 26.16 -14.40
CA ALA A 86 5.22 26.59 -15.76
C ALA A 86 3.94 27.16 -16.41
N ILE A 87 4.05 28.39 -16.93
CA ILE A 87 2.95 29.14 -17.53
C ILE A 87 3.36 29.65 -18.90
N LEU A 88 2.69 29.19 -19.94
CA LEU A 88 2.95 29.62 -21.31
C LEU A 88 1.84 30.55 -21.78
N PHE A 89 2.19 31.80 -22.11
CA PHE A 89 1.28 32.73 -22.74
C PHE A 89 1.33 32.56 -24.25
N VAL A 90 0.20 32.19 -24.83
CA VAL A 90 0.04 31.95 -26.26
C VAL A 90 -0.92 33.00 -26.80
N VAL A 91 -0.40 33.96 -27.54
CA VAL A 91 -1.15 35.13 -28.00
C VAL A 91 -1.39 35.04 -29.49
N ASP A 92 -2.66 34.92 -29.86
CA ASP A 92 -3.08 35.05 -31.24
C ASP A 92 -2.87 36.48 -31.73
N VAL A 93 -1.92 36.62 -32.64
CA VAL A 93 -1.56 37.86 -33.31
C VAL A 93 -2.01 37.86 -34.76
N SER A 94 -2.75 36.83 -35.22
CA SER A 94 -3.22 36.75 -36.59
C SER A 94 -4.11 37.95 -36.93
N ASN A 95 -4.13 38.33 -38.21
CA ASN A 95 -4.91 39.42 -38.76
C ASN A 95 -4.47 40.83 -38.27
N PRO A 96 -3.84 41.65 -39.13
CA PRO A 96 -3.36 43.00 -38.77
C PRO A 96 -4.46 43.93 -38.23
N ARG A 97 -5.74 43.69 -38.57
CA ARG A 97 -6.87 44.48 -38.05
C ARG A 97 -7.06 44.32 -36.54
N ARG A 98 -6.44 43.30 -35.93
CA ARG A 98 -6.50 43.01 -34.50
C ARG A 98 -5.43 43.76 -33.69
N GLN A 99 -4.62 44.65 -34.27
CA GLN A 99 -3.60 45.42 -33.52
C GLN A 99 -4.14 46.09 -32.25
N LYS A 100 -5.38 46.60 -32.28
CA LYS A 100 -6.02 47.21 -31.09
C LYS A 100 -6.29 46.19 -29.98
N VAL A 101 -6.62 44.94 -30.33
CA VAL A 101 -6.81 43.83 -29.39
C VAL A 101 -5.45 43.38 -28.86
N VAL A 102 -4.45 43.18 -29.73
CA VAL A 102 -3.09 42.81 -29.31
C VAL A 102 -2.52 43.82 -28.31
N LYS A 103 -2.64 45.13 -28.56
CA LYS A 103 -2.24 46.17 -27.59
C LYS A 103 -2.95 46.08 -26.23
N LYS A 104 -4.20 45.59 -26.21
CA LYS A 104 -4.91 45.34 -24.95
C LYS A 104 -4.45 44.05 -24.30
N ASN A 105 -4.15 43.01 -25.07
CA ASN A 105 -3.58 41.76 -24.55
C ASN A 105 -2.24 42.05 -23.86
N ILE A 106 -1.37 42.87 -24.46
CA ILE A 106 -0.10 43.33 -23.84
C ILE A 106 -0.36 43.92 -22.45
N LYS A 107 -1.27 44.89 -22.34
CA LYS A 107 -1.62 45.53 -21.06
C LYS A 107 -2.14 44.53 -20.02
N GLN A 108 -2.96 43.58 -20.45
CA GLN A 108 -3.55 42.56 -19.57
C GLN A 108 -2.55 41.51 -19.14
N ILE A 109 -1.68 41.04 -20.03
CA ILE A 109 -0.57 40.15 -19.71
C ILE A 109 0.36 40.81 -18.69
N ARG A 110 0.71 42.10 -18.89
CA ARG A 110 1.49 42.86 -17.91
C ARG A 110 0.77 42.99 -16.56
N ALA A 111 -0.55 43.21 -16.56
CA ALA A 111 -1.33 43.22 -15.33
C ALA A 111 -1.32 41.84 -14.63
N MET A 112 -1.41 40.75 -15.40
CA MET A 112 -1.33 39.39 -14.87
C MET A 112 0.07 39.09 -14.30
N LEU A 113 1.14 39.46 -15.01
CA LEU A 113 2.53 39.32 -14.54
C LEU A 113 2.78 40.12 -13.27
N GLY A 114 2.13 41.26 -13.07
CA GLY A 114 2.15 42.01 -11.81
C GLY A 114 1.49 41.29 -10.63
N LYS A 115 0.80 40.17 -10.87
CA LYS A 115 0.22 39.27 -9.85
C LYS A 115 0.97 37.94 -9.76
N ALA A 116 2.11 37.80 -10.44
CA ALA A 116 2.89 36.58 -10.45
C ALA A 116 3.54 36.32 -9.08
N GLN A 117 3.76 35.03 -8.80
CA GLN A 117 4.42 34.57 -7.58
C GLN A 117 5.79 33.97 -7.93
N ALA A 118 6.68 33.88 -6.93
CA ALA A 118 8.08 33.52 -7.13
C ALA A 118 8.30 32.10 -7.69
N HIS A 119 7.38 31.17 -7.47
CA HIS A 119 7.44 29.79 -7.98
C HIS A 119 7.00 29.65 -9.44
N GLN A 120 6.49 30.73 -10.05
CA GLN A 120 5.98 30.71 -11.41
C GLN A 120 7.10 31.00 -12.42
N ARG A 121 7.09 30.28 -13.54
CA ARG A 121 8.01 30.41 -14.66
C ARG A 121 7.20 30.58 -15.93
N PHE A 122 7.61 31.53 -16.77
CA PHE A 122 6.80 31.98 -17.88
C PHE A 122 7.51 31.79 -19.22
N GLY A 123 6.71 31.63 -20.27
CA GLY A 123 7.12 31.74 -21.66
C GLY A 123 6.10 32.57 -22.45
N LEU A 124 6.48 33.01 -23.65
CA LEU A 124 5.61 33.78 -24.53
C LEU A 124 5.77 33.34 -25.98
N ILE A 125 4.65 32.97 -26.58
CA ILE A 125 4.51 32.62 -27.99
C ILE A 125 3.47 33.53 -28.63
N ALA A 126 3.73 33.92 -29.86
CA ALA A 126 2.74 34.56 -30.73
C ALA A 126 2.27 33.58 -31.81
N LEU A 127 0.95 33.46 -32.00
CA LEU A 127 0.34 32.62 -33.05
C LEU A 127 -0.02 33.45 -34.27
N GLY A 128 0.36 32.97 -35.44
CA GLY A 128 -0.07 33.50 -36.73
C GLY A 128 -0.02 32.41 -37.79
N THR A 129 0.66 32.68 -38.90
CA THR A 129 0.95 31.66 -39.92
C THR A 129 2.09 30.73 -39.47
N ASP A 130 3.03 31.27 -38.69
CA ASP A 130 4.11 30.50 -38.08
C ASP A 130 4.00 30.51 -36.53
N PHE A 131 4.79 29.62 -35.91
CA PHE A 131 4.97 29.55 -34.46
C PHE A 131 6.15 30.44 -34.04
N TYR A 132 5.86 31.58 -33.39
CA TYR A 132 6.91 32.52 -32.99
C TYR A 132 7.12 32.51 -31.48
N GLN A 133 8.14 31.80 -31.02
CA GLN A 133 8.60 31.84 -29.64
C GLN A 133 9.34 33.15 -29.40
N LEU A 134 8.71 34.08 -28.66
CA LEU A 134 9.30 35.37 -28.31
C LEU A 134 10.16 35.26 -27.06
N VAL A 135 9.73 34.45 -26.09
CA VAL A 135 10.48 34.14 -24.87
C VAL A 135 10.32 32.67 -24.56
N ALA A 136 11.44 31.97 -24.40
CA ALA A 136 11.45 30.57 -23.99
C ALA A 136 10.83 30.39 -22.61
N LEU A 137 10.14 29.26 -22.40
CA LEU A 137 9.61 28.89 -21.10
C LEU A 137 10.74 28.79 -20.05
N GLY A 138 10.55 29.46 -18.92
CA GLY A 138 11.53 29.49 -17.82
C GLY A 138 11.82 30.89 -17.29
N ALA A 139 11.34 31.94 -17.93
CA ALA A 139 11.55 33.32 -17.48
C ALA A 139 10.77 33.65 -16.21
N THR A 140 11.30 34.58 -15.42
CA THR A 140 10.54 35.25 -14.34
C THR A 140 9.55 36.27 -14.93
N ALA A 141 8.60 36.73 -14.11
CA ALA A 141 7.67 37.75 -14.53
C ALA A 141 8.35 39.09 -14.86
N GLU A 142 9.43 39.43 -14.16
CA GLU A 142 10.23 40.64 -14.39
C GLU A 142 10.95 40.58 -15.74
N GLU A 143 11.56 39.44 -16.07
CA GLU A 143 12.23 39.22 -17.36
C GLU A 143 11.24 39.20 -18.52
N LEU A 144 10.04 38.62 -18.33
CA LEU A 144 9.04 38.52 -19.39
C LEU A 144 8.33 39.84 -19.68
N SER A 145 7.99 40.62 -18.64
CA SER A 145 7.18 41.84 -18.73
C SER A 145 7.58 42.82 -19.85
N PRO A 146 8.86 43.19 -20.05
CA PRO A 146 9.26 44.07 -21.15
C PRO A 146 9.16 43.39 -22.53
N GLN A 147 9.33 42.07 -22.62
CA GLN A 147 9.32 41.33 -23.89
C GLN A 147 7.91 41.25 -24.51
N VAL A 148 6.87 41.36 -23.69
CA VAL A 148 5.47 41.37 -24.15
C VAL A 148 5.19 42.50 -25.14
N GLU A 149 5.92 43.62 -25.06
CA GLU A 149 5.77 44.76 -25.98
C GLU A 149 6.18 44.43 -27.44
N GLN A 150 6.89 43.32 -27.67
CA GLN A 150 7.24 42.87 -29.02
C GLN A 150 6.03 42.31 -29.80
N LEU A 151 4.93 41.99 -29.11
CA LEU A 151 3.72 41.46 -29.75
C LEU A 151 3.12 42.49 -30.71
N ASN A 152 2.96 42.08 -31.96
CA ASN A 152 2.33 42.88 -33.00
C ASN A 152 1.41 42.00 -33.84
N ALA A 153 0.24 42.53 -34.21
CA ALA A 153 -0.66 41.85 -35.10
C ALA A 153 0.00 41.70 -36.48
N ARG A 154 0.07 40.47 -36.97
CA ARG A 154 0.70 40.06 -38.22
C ARG A 154 -0.09 38.90 -38.81
N ASP A 155 0.32 38.42 -39.97
CA ASP A 155 -0.19 37.19 -40.60
C ASP A 155 -1.68 37.23 -40.97
N VAL A 156 -2.10 36.30 -41.84
CA VAL A 156 -3.46 36.31 -42.41
C VAL A 156 -4.30 35.15 -41.88
N THR A 157 -3.66 34.03 -41.56
CA THR A 157 -4.29 32.78 -41.12
C THR A 157 -4.01 32.49 -39.65
N THR A 158 -4.89 31.69 -39.03
CA THR A 158 -4.68 31.13 -37.68
C THR A 158 -4.69 29.61 -37.74
N GLU A 159 -3.54 28.95 -37.57
CA GLU A 159 -3.46 27.50 -37.32
C GLU A 159 -3.55 27.24 -35.79
N LEU A 160 -4.78 27.28 -35.27
CA LEU A 160 -5.04 27.28 -33.84
C LEU A 160 -4.64 25.95 -33.19
N TYR A 161 -5.06 24.83 -33.76
CA TYR A 161 -4.83 23.51 -33.16
C TYR A 161 -3.38 23.10 -33.26
N ARG A 162 -2.75 23.26 -34.44
CA ARG A 162 -1.35 22.94 -34.64
C ARG A 162 -0.44 23.66 -33.65
N HIS A 163 -0.61 24.98 -33.51
CA HIS A 163 0.27 25.75 -32.65
C HIS A 163 -0.07 25.60 -31.16
N THR A 164 -1.34 25.36 -30.82
CA THR A 164 -1.68 25.00 -29.42
C THR A 164 -1.06 23.66 -29.05
N LEU A 165 -1.03 22.68 -29.97
CA LEU A 165 -0.34 21.39 -29.76
C LEU A 165 1.15 21.60 -29.52
N ALA A 166 1.84 22.37 -30.37
CA ALA A 166 3.25 22.69 -30.20
C ALA A 166 3.56 23.40 -28.86
N ALA A 167 2.67 24.31 -28.42
CA ALA A 167 2.81 24.97 -27.12
C ALA A 167 2.60 23.99 -25.94
N VAL A 168 1.69 23.02 -26.09
CA VAL A 168 1.53 21.92 -25.11
C VAL A 168 2.79 21.06 -25.06
N GLU A 169 3.44 20.77 -26.19
CA GLU A 169 4.70 20.03 -26.26
C GLU A 169 5.85 20.78 -25.55
N GLU A 170 5.94 22.11 -25.72
CA GLU A 170 6.93 22.93 -24.99
C GLU A 170 6.73 22.84 -23.47
N LEU A 171 5.48 22.92 -23.00
CA LEU A 171 5.14 22.71 -21.60
C LEU A 171 5.41 21.27 -21.14
N ALA A 172 5.14 20.28 -21.99
CA ALA A 172 5.36 18.88 -21.68
C ALA A 172 6.85 18.61 -21.40
N ALA A 173 7.74 19.19 -22.20
CA ALA A 173 9.19 19.06 -22.07
C ALA A 173 9.80 19.82 -20.88
N PHE A 174 9.07 20.77 -20.28
CA PHE A 174 9.56 21.54 -19.14
C PHE A 174 9.21 20.86 -17.81
N GLU A 175 10.20 20.65 -16.94
CA GLU A 175 9.99 20.06 -15.62
C GLU A 175 9.35 21.08 -14.65
N ALA A 176 8.08 20.86 -14.33
CA ALA A 176 7.33 21.67 -13.37
C ALA A 176 6.20 20.85 -12.75
N THR A 177 5.86 21.16 -11.50
CA THR A 177 4.73 20.56 -10.79
C THR A 177 3.40 20.98 -11.45
N ARG A 178 3.28 22.29 -11.67
CA ARG A 178 2.22 23.06 -12.36
C ARG A 178 2.47 23.23 -13.85
N LYS A 179 1.56 22.89 -14.76
CA LYS A 179 1.66 23.33 -16.17
C LYS A 179 0.37 23.96 -16.67
N ALA A 180 0.46 25.18 -17.20
CA ALA A 180 -0.69 25.93 -17.69
C ALA A 180 -0.37 26.68 -18.99
N LEU A 181 -1.32 26.68 -19.91
CA LEU A 181 -1.28 27.42 -21.17
C LEU A 181 -2.41 28.46 -21.15
N PHE A 182 -2.11 29.76 -21.25
CA PHE A 182 -3.15 30.77 -21.46
C PHE A 182 -3.21 31.17 -22.93
N LEU A 183 -4.33 30.82 -23.57
CA LEU A 183 -4.57 31.01 -24.99
C LEU A 183 -5.43 32.25 -25.23
N PHE A 184 -4.82 33.33 -25.68
CA PHE A 184 -5.50 34.59 -26.01
C PHE A 184 -5.89 34.56 -27.50
N SER A 185 -7.14 34.30 -27.84
CA SER A 185 -7.57 34.16 -29.25
C SER A 185 -9.03 34.57 -29.47
N ASP A 186 -9.43 34.78 -30.72
CA ASP A 186 -10.84 34.87 -31.11
C ASP A 186 -11.48 33.50 -31.39
N GLY A 187 -10.68 32.42 -31.36
CA GLY A 187 -11.13 31.04 -31.55
C GLY A 187 -11.28 30.65 -33.01
N LYS A 188 -10.87 31.50 -33.95
CA LYS A 188 -10.83 31.13 -35.36
C LYS A 188 -9.74 30.08 -35.57
N ALA A 189 -10.10 29.00 -36.24
CA ALA A 189 -9.20 27.91 -36.61
C ALA A 189 -9.30 27.70 -38.11
N GLU A 190 -8.17 27.87 -38.81
CA GLU A 190 -8.00 27.64 -40.25
C GLU A 190 -6.99 26.50 -40.50
N ASP A 191 -6.76 25.66 -39.50
CA ASP A 191 -5.99 24.43 -39.62
C ASP A 191 -6.56 23.55 -40.76
N ALA A 192 -5.67 22.90 -41.52
CA ALA A 192 -6.08 21.95 -42.54
C ALA A 192 -6.91 20.81 -41.90
N THR A 193 -8.10 20.55 -42.47
CA THR A 193 -9.17 19.74 -41.87
C THR A 193 -8.81 18.30 -41.49
N ASP A 194 -7.68 17.77 -41.99
CA ASP A 194 -7.20 16.41 -41.73
C ASP A 194 -5.83 16.35 -41.01
N ALA A 195 -5.24 17.50 -40.65
CA ALA A 195 -3.88 17.55 -40.12
C ALA A 195 -3.82 17.64 -38.59
N TYR A 196 -4.68 18.48 -37.98
CA TYR A 196 -4.69 18.71 -36.54
C TYR A 196 -6.11 18.91 -36.05
N SER A 197 -6.47 18.20 -34.99
CA SER A 197 -7.80 18.25 -34.38
C SER A 197 -7.75 18.80 -32.94
N ARG A 198 -8.93 19.12 -32.42
CA ARG A 198 -9.11 19.47 -31.02
C ARG A 198 -8.75 18.30 -30.10
N GLU A 199 -9.11 17.10 -30.52
CA GLU A 199 -8.85 15.86 -29.79
C GLU A 199 -7.34 15.64 -29.61
N ASP A 200 -6.52 15.94 -30.62
CA ASP A 200 -5.05 15.83 -30.53
C ASP A 200 -4.49 16.75 -29.44
N VAL A 201 -4.92 18.01 -29.43
CA VAL A 201 -4.52 19.00 -28.42
C VAL A 201 -4.95 18.57 -27.02
N VAL A 202 -6.21 18.14 -26.87
CA VAL A 202 -6.75 17.72 -25.57
C VAL A 202 -6.00 16.50 -25.04
N ASN A 203 -5.78 15.48 -25.88
CA ASN A 203 -5.06 14.27 -25.47
C ASN A 203 -3.61 14.58 -25.07
N ALA A 204 -2.90 15.38 -25.87
CA ALA A 204 -1.55 15.82 -25.54
C ALA A 204 -1.51 16.59 -24.22
N ALA A 205 -2.45 17.53 -24.02
CA ALA A 205 -2.53 18.33 -22.80
C ALA A 205 -2.85 17.47 -21.57
N LEU A 206 -3.78 16.53 -21.67
CA LEU A 206 -4.12 15.61 -20.58
C LEU A 206 -2.93 14.71 -20.21
N ASN A 207 -2.23 14.15 -21.20
CA ASN A 207 -1.06 13.31 -20.97
C ASN A 207 0.09 14.10 -20.33
N ALA A 208 0.31 15.34 -20.79
CA ALA A 208 1.33 16.23 -20.25
C ALA A 208 0.90 16.97 -18.96
N LYS A 209 -0.33 16.74 -18.47
CA LYS A 209 -0.92 17.43 -17.31
C LYS A 209 -0.97 18.96 -17.47
N VAL A 210 -1.12 19.43 -18.69
CA VAL A 210 -1.26 20.84 -19.04
C VAL A 210 -2.74 21.25 -18.97
N MET A 211 -3.04 22.32 -18.23
CA MET A 211 -4.36 22.95 -18.28
C MET A 211 -4.39 24.10 -19.26
N ILE A 212 -5.37 24.12 -20.16
CA ILE A 212 -5.55 25.19 -21.13
C ILE A 212 -6.56 26.21 -20.59
N TYR A 213 -6.15 27.46 -20.45
CA TYR A 213 -6.98 28.59 -20.06
C TYR A 213 -7.35 29.38 -21.32
N GLY A 214 -8.61 29.30 -21.73
CA GLY A 214 -9.09 30.00 -22.92
C GLY A 214 -9.48 31.44 -22.62
N LEU A 215 -8.78 32.42 -23.20
CA LEU A 215 -9.07 33.84 -23.07
C LEU A 215 -9.61 34.36 -24.40
N GLY A 216 -10.94 34.46 -24.49
CA GLY A 216 -11.65 34.75 -25.73
C GLY A 216 -11.79 36.24 -26.02
N TYR A 217 -11.35 36.69 -27.20
CA TYR A 217 -11.44 38.06 -27.67
C TYR A 217 -12.28 38.14 -28.95
N PRO A 218 -13.61 38.37 -28.85
CA PRO A 218 -14.49 38.39 -30.00
C PRO A 218 -14.06 39.46 -31.02
N PHE A 219 -14.01 39.09 -32.30
CA PHE A 219 -13.82 40.00 -33.43
C PHE A 219 -15.18 40.21 -34.14
N PRO A 220 -15.47 41.37 -34.77
CA PRO A 220 -16.67 42.20 -34.60
C PRO A 220 -18.03 41.64 -35.08
N LYS A 221 -18.11 40.39 -35.53
CA LYS A 221 -19.36 39.66 -35.61
C LYS A 221 -19.25 38.54 -34.59
N GLU A 222 -19.99 38.61 -33.48
CA GLU A 222 -19.97 37.56 -32.46
C GLU A 222 -20.31 36.21 -33.10
N THR A 223 -19.30 35.42 -33.45
CA THR A 223 -19.47 34.06 -33.93
C THR A 223 -19.33 33.14 -32.73
N THR A 224 -20.47 32.84 -32.11
CA THR A 224 -20.59 31.80 -31.08
C THR A 224 -19.80 30.52 -31.42
N PRO A 225 -19.73 30.05 -32.70
CA PRO A 225 -18.96 28.83 -33.03
C PRO A 225 -17.45 28.91 -32.79
N ASP A 226 -16.80 30.05 -33.06
CA ASP A 226 -15.34 30.14 -32.97
C ASP A 226 -14.89 30.10 -31.50
N LEU A 227 -15.57 30.87 -30.65
CA LEU A 227 -15.31 30.87 -29.20
C LEU A 227 -15.62 29.53 -28.54
N GLN A 228 -16.55 28.73 -29.11
CA GLN A 228 -16.82 27.37 -28.61
C GLN A 228 -15.60 26.46 -28.73
N ARG A 229 -14.69 26.70 -29.69
CA ARG A 229 -13.42 25.94 -29.77
C ARG A 229 -12.56 26.19 -28.53
N LEU A 230 -12.40 27.46 -28.14
CA LEU A 230 -11.63 27.84 -26.95
C LEU A 230 -12.28 27.33 -25.65
N ILE A 231 -13.61 27.41 -25.57
CA ILE A 231 -14.36 26.88 -24.42
C ILE A 231 -14.09 25.39 -24.25
N ARG A 232 -14.20 24.61 -25.33
CA ARG A 232 -13.98 23.15 -25.27
C ARG A 232 -12.54 22.78 -24.95
N LEU A 233 -11.55 23.47 -25.52
CA LEU A 233 -10.15 23.25 -25.16
C LEU A 233 -9.91 23.49 -23.67
N ALA A 234 -10.52 24.54 -23.12
CA ALA A 234 -10.38 24.84 -21.70
C ALA A 234 -11.08 23.82 -20.81
N GLU A 235 -12.37 23.57 -21.04
CA GLU A 235 -13.17 22.65 -20.22
C GLU A 235 -12.64 21.21 -20.27
N ASP A 236 -12.27 20.71 -21.45
CA ASP A 236 -11.85 19.31 -21.61
C ASP A 236 -10.42 19.04 -21.08
N THR A 237 -9.64 20.10 -20.81
CA THR A 237 -8.31 19.99 -20.16
C THR A 237 -8.36 20.38 -18.68
N GLY A 238 -9.52 20.74 -18.14
CA GLY A 238 -9.73 21.16 -16.75
C GLY A 238 -9.37 22.61 -16.46
N GLY A 239 -9.01 23.40 -17.47
CA GLY A 239 -8.83 24.84 -17.33
C GLY A 239 -10.15 25.61 -17.35
N ILE A 240 -10.06 26.94 -17.45
CA ILE A 240 -11.25 27.81 -17.48
C ILE A 240 -11.26 28.70 -18.71
N TYR A 241 -12.47 29.06 -19.15
CA TYR A 241 -12.67 30.05 -20.19
C TYR A 241 -13.08 31.41 -19.61
N ARG A 242 -12.53 32.50 -20.13
CA ARG A 242 -12.96 33.87 -19.84
C ARG A 242 -13.12 34.66 -21.14
N LYS A 243 -14.30 35.28 -21.30
CA LYS A 243 -14.61 36.14 -22.44
C LYS A 243 -14.25 37.58 -22.11
N ALA A 244 -13.52 38.25 -22.99
CA ALA A 244 -13.30 39.68 -22.94
C ALA A 244 -14.59 40.45 -23.28
N SER A 245 -14.73 41.65 -22.72
CA SER A 245 -15.82 42.56 -23.00
C SER A 245 -15.84 43.01 -24.47
N LYS A 246 -16.87 43.77 -24.88
CA LYS A 246 -16.90 44.43 -26.19
C LYS A 246 -15.73 45.38 -26.43
N THR A 247 -15.09 45.86 -25.35
CA THR A 247 -13.88 46.67 -25.42
C THR A 247 -12.61 45.82 -25.32
N SER A 248 -12.68 44.50 -25.49
CA SER A 248 -11.54 43.57 -25.50
C SER A 248 -10.73 43.60 -24.20
N VAL A 249 -11.42 43.76 -23.07
CA VAL A 249 -10.83 43.71 -21.72
C VAL A 249 -11.43 42.54 -20.96
N LEU A 250 -10.58 41.71 -20.35
CA LEU A 250 -10.98 40.59 -19.51
C LEU A 250 -11.65 41.08 -18.23
N PRO A 251 -12.49 40.24 -17.59
CA PRO A 251 -13.14 40.62 -16.33
C PRO A 251 -12.13 40.97 -15.23
N GLU A 252 -12.38 42.03 -14.48
CA GLU A 252 -11.52 42.44 -13.36
C GLU A 252 -11.41 41.36 -12.29
N THR A 253 -12.49 40.59 -12.08
CA THR A 253 -12.51 39.43 -11.17
C THR A 253 -11.55 38.31 -11.57
N PHE A 254 -11.12 38.28 -12.84
CA PHE A 254 -10.06 37.39 -13.31
C PHE A 254 -8.69 38.07 -13.19
N LEU A 255 -8.55 39.31 -13.65
CA LEU A 255 -7.27 40.03 -13.66
C LEU A 255 -6.71 40.32 -12.25
N SER A 256 -7.56 40.41 -11.24
CA SER A 256 -7.13 40.62 -9.85
C SER A 256 -6.42 39.40 -9.25
N ALA A 257 -6.72 38.20 -9.73
CA ALA A 257 -6.17 36.93 -9.26
C ALA A 257 -6.11 35.88 -10.40
N PRO A 258 -5.31 36.10 -11.45
CA PRO A 258 -5.36 35.32 -12.70
C PRO A 258 -4.87 33.88 -12.53
N PHE A 259 -3.99 33.65 -11.55
CA PHE A 259 -3.36 32.36 -11.30
C PHE A 259 -4.04 31.55 -10.18
N ARG A 260 -5.12 32.06 -9.55
CA ARG A 260 -5.77 31.40 -8.40
C ARG A 260 -6.31 30.00 -8.70
N PHE A 261 -6.63 29.72 -9.96
CA PHE A 261 -7.10 28.41 -10.40
C PHE A 261 -5.96 27.44 -10.68
N ILE A 262 -4.75 27.96 -10.85
CA ILE A 262 -3.54 27.16 -11.01
C ILE A 262 -2.93 26.88 -9.64
N ASP A 263 -2.93 27.87 -8.74
CA ASP A 263 -2.27 27.82 -7.43
C ASP A 263 -3.28 27.62 -6.28
N ASN A 264 -4.09 26.56 -6.37
CA ASN A 264 -4.97 26.11 -5.27
C ASN A 264 -4.79 24.61 -4.99
N GLY A 265 -5.48 24.05 -4.00
CA GLY A 265 -5.34 22.64 -3.68
C GLY A 265 -4.05 22.33 -2.91
N ALA A 266 -3.71 21.05 -2.82
CA ALA A 266 -2.59 20.58 -2.02
C ALA A 266 -2.00 19.27 -2.55
N ARG A 267 -0.81 18.94 -2.05
CA ARG A 267 -0.24 17.59 -2.10
C ARG A 267 -0.61 16.87 -0.81
N LEU A 268 -1.14 15.66 -0.95
CA LEU A 268 -1.44 14.75 0.14
C LEU A 268 -0.40 13.63 0.12
N GLN A 269 0.23 13.37 1.25
CA GLN A 269 1.17 12.26 1.42
C GLN A 269 0.60 11.27 2.44
N PHE A 270 0.64 9.99 2.10
CA PHE A 270 0.17 8.91 2.93
C PHE A 270 1.27 7.87 3.14
N ASP A 271 1.47 7.49 4.40
CA ASP A 271 2.32 6.38 4.79
C ASP A 271 1.52 5.07 4.76
N LEU A 272 1.98 4.11 3.96
CA LEU A 272 1.36 2.80 3.80
C LEU A 272 1.96 1.76 4.77
N ASN A 273 3.01 2.09 5.52
CA ASN A 273 3.62 1.16 6.48
C ASN A 273 2.64 0.60 7.52
N PRO A 274 1.68 1.37 8.08
CA PRO A 274 0.70 0.81 9.01
C PRO A 274 -0.16 -0.30 8.38
N ALA A 275 -0.53 -0.15 7.11
CA ALA A 275 -1.29 -1.16 6.37
C ALA A 275 -0.45 -2.42 6.10
N ILE A 276 0.81 -2.23 5.69
CA ILE A 276 1.77 -3.33 5.46
C ILE A 276 2.03 -4.09 6.76
N SER A 277 2.17 -3.37 7.87
CA SER A 277 2.41 -3.94 9.21
C SER A 277 1.20 -4.70 9.74
N ALA A 278 0.00 -4.35 9.27
CA ALA A 278 -1.23 -5.10 9.53
C ALA A 278 -1.37 -6.37 8.66
N GLY A 279 -0.35 -6.71 7.85
CA GLY A 279 -0.33 -7.90 6.99
C GLY A 279 -1.04 -7.73 5.65
N LEU A 280 -1.41 -6.50 5.26
CA LEU A 280 -2.06 -6.24 3.98
C LEU A 280 -1.05 -6.24 2.83
N SER A 281 -1.42 -6.88 1.73
CA SER A 281 -0.57 -7.08 0.54
C SER A 281 -1.38 -7.07 -0.75
N GLY A 282 -0.70 -6.98 -1.90
CA GLY A 282 -1.32 -7.01 -3.23
C GLY A 282 -2.10 -5.73 -3.58
N GLU A 283 -3.02 -5.82 -4.55
CA GLU A 283 -3.86 -4.68 -4.97
C GLU A 283 -4.84 -4.30 -3.86
N GLN A 284 -4.78 -3.04 -3.42
CA GLN A 284 -5.69 -2.43 -2.46
C GLN A 284 -6.30 -1.15 -3.04
N GLN A 285 -7.32 -0.61 -2.37
CA GLN A 285 -7.94 0.66 -2.76
C GLN A 285 -7.94 1.64 -1.60
N VAL A 286 -7.46 2.86 -1.85
CA VAL A 286 -7.57 3.99 -0.93
C VAL A 286 -8.74 4.86 -1.38
N LEU A 287 -9.74 5.00 -0.52
CA LEU A 287 -10.85 5.92 -0.74
C LEU A 287 -10.52 7.28 -0.12
N LEU A 288 -10.27 8.27 -0.97
CA LEU A 288 -10.13 9.67 -0.56
C LEU A 288 -11.51 10.31 -0.51
N LYS A 289 -11.82 10.98 0.59
CA LYS A 289 -13.05 11.77 0.75
C LYS A 289 -12.70 13.23 0.98
N PHE A 290 -13.20 14.09 0.12
CA PHE A 290 -13.03 15.54 0.20
C PHE A 290 -14.29 16.14 0.83
N GLN A 291 -14.22 16.47 2.12
CA GLN A 291 -15.36 16.99 2.86
C GLN A 291 -15.53 18.49 2.60
N ARG A 292 -16.74 18.87 2.18
CA ARG A 292 -17.08 20.24 1.78
C ARG A 292 -18.38 20.70 2.42
N GLY A 293 -18.35 21.15 3.67
CA GLY A 293 -19.47 21.86 4.31
C GLY A 293 -20.85 21.21 4.05
N GLU A 294 -21.81 21.98 3.54
CA GLU A 294 -23.18 21.53 3.21
C GLU A 294 -23.29 20.78 1.86
N ASP A 295 -22.22 20.72 1.09
CA ASP A 295 -22.20 20.15 -0.26
C ASP A 295 -21.81 18.67 -0.23
N SER A 296 -22.32 17.88 -1.19
CA SER A 296 -21.97 16.46 -1.31
C SER A 296 -20.44 16.22 -1.32
N ASP A 297 -19.99 15.37 -0.39
CA ASP A 297 -18.62 14.86 -0.32
C ASP A 297 -18.20 14.28 -1.67
N LEU A 298 -17.01 14.66 -2.13
CA LEU A 298 -16.43 14.05 -3.32
C LEU A 298 -15.58 12.85 -2.87
N GLU A 299 -15.80 11.71 -3.50
CA GLU A 299 -15.04 10.49 -3.23
C GLU A 299 -14.19 10.09 -4.44
N LEU A 300 -12.95 9.65 -4.19
CA LEU A 300 -12.03 9.12 -5.20
C LEU A 300 -11.44 7.81 -4.70
N ALA A 301 -11.64 6.73 -5.46
CA ALA A 301 -10.95 5.47 -5.24
C ALA A 301 -9.61 5.45 -5.99
N VAL A 302 -8.52 5.29 -5.25
CA VAL A 302 -7.15 5.20 -5.77
C VAL A 302 -6.66 3.78 -5.57
N LYS A 303 -6.30 3.11 -6.66
CA LYS A 303 -5.66 1.80 -6.57
C LYS A 303 -4.22 1.95 -6.11
N ILE A 304 -3.77 1.06 -5.24
CA ILE A 304 -2.38 0.94 -4.79
C ILE A 304 -1.97 -0.54 -4.78
N ILE A 305 -0.67 -0.81 -4.80
CA ILE A 305 -0.10 -2.15 -4.72
C ILE A 305 0.80 -2.20 -3.49
N LEU A 306 0.40 -2.98 -2.48
CA LEU A 306 1.22 -3.24 -1.30
C LEU A 306 2.17 -4.42 -1.56
N PRO A 307 3.37 -4.42 -0.96
CA PRO A 307 4.32 -5.53 -1.10
C PRO A 307 3.70 -6.83 -0.58
N GLU A 308 4.03 -7.94 -1.24
CA GLU A 308 3.71 -9.26 -0.68
C GLU A 308 4.50 -9.44 0.63
N PRO A 309 3.90 -10.10 1.66
CA PRO A 309 4.67 -10.46 2.83
C PRO A 309 5.86 -11.30 2.38
N GLU A 310 7.05 -11.00 2.91
CA GLU A 310 8.21 -11.84 2.63
C GLU A 310 7.82 -13.29 2.92
N PRO A 311 8.08 -14.22 1.98
CA PRO A 311 7.83 -15.62 2.25
C PRO A 311 8.56 -15.93 3.54
N MET A 312 7.84 -16.52 4.51
CA MET A 312 8.48 -17.02 5.72
C MET A 312 9.71 -17.80 5.26
N PRO A 313 10.91 -17.55 5.82
CA PRO A 313 12.08 -18.31 5.45
C PRO A 313 11.68 -19.77 5.55
N GLU A 314 11.72 -20.45 4.40
CA GLU A 314 11.50 -21.88 4.31
C GLU A 314 12.37 -22.46 5.43
N MET A 315 11.75 -23.11 6.42
CA MET A 315 12.51 -23.72 7.50
C MET A 315 13.52 -24.60 6.79
N ALA A 316 14.80 -24.19 6.80
CA ALA A 316 15.85 -24.92 6.15
C ALA A 316 15.66 -26.38 6.58
N GLU A 317 15.45 -27.27 5.60
CA GLU A 317 15.36 -28.70 5.88
C GLU A 317 16.47 -29.01 6.87
N ALA A 318 16.10 -29.59 8.02
CA ALA A 318 17.06 -29.97 9.03
C ALA A 318 18.22 -30.67 8.30
N PRO A 319 19.49 -30.26 8.52
CA PRO A 319 20.61 -30.85 7.80
C PRO A 319 20.48 -32.37 7.90
N PRO A 320 20.67 -33.11 6.79
CA PRO A 320 20.53 -34.57 6.81
C PRO A 320 21.34 -35.08 7.99
N GLU A 321 20.71 -35.91 8.84
CA GLU A 321 21.41 -36.51 9.97
C GLU A 321 22.75 -37.04 9.46
N PRO A 322 23.88 -36.71 10.12
CA PRO A 322 25.18 -37.11 9.62
C PRO A 322 25.19 -38.63 9.44
N ASP A 323 25.44 -39.06 8.21
CA ASP A 323 25.43 -40.46 7.83
C ASP A 323 26.47 -41.20 8.68
N PHE A 324 26.00 -41.89 9.72
CA PHE A 324 26.85 -42.47 10.76
C PHE A 324 27.89 -43.42 10.17
N LEU A 325 27.56 -44.05 9.03
CA LEU A 325 28.46 -44.96 8.32
C LEU A 325 29.65 -44.24 7.66
N GLN A 326 29.51 -42.97 7.27
CA GLN A 326 30.54 -42.24 6.53
C GLN A 326 31.63 -41.67 7.44
N ASN A 327 31.28 -41.25 8.67
CA ASN A 327 32.21 -40.59 9.60
C ASN A 327 32.78 -41.52 10.69
N ASN A 328 32.24 -42.73 10.87
CA ASN A 328 32.63 -43.64 11.95
C ASN A 328 33.17 -45.00 11.46
N TRP A 329 33.82 -45.05 10.28
CA TRP A 329 34.44 -46.28 9.78
C TRP A 329 35.51 -46.87 10.72
N LEU A 330 36.21 -46.03 11.49
CA LEU A 330 37.12 -46.47 12.56
C LEU A 330 36.38 -47.17 13.71
N TYR A 331 35.15 -46.73 14.04
CA TYR A 331 34.29 -47.43 15.00
C TYR A 331 33.77 -48.75 14.42
N LEU A 332 33.44 -48.81 13.13
CA LEU A 332 33.01 -50.07 12.48
C LEU A 332 34.15 -51.10 12.41
N VAL A 333 35.39 -50.66 12.14
CA VAL A 333 36.58 -51.52 12.18
C VAL A 333 36.90 -51.94 13.62
N GLY A 334 36.79 -51.02 14.58
CA GLY A 334 36.97 -51.30 16.00
C GLY A 334 35.93 -52.27 16.57
N VAL A 335 34.66 -52.10 16.20
CA VAL A 335 33.55 -53.02 16.53
C VAL A 335 33.73 -54.36 15.84
N GLY A 336 34.21 -54.40 14.58
CA GLY A 336 34.52 -55.64 13.88
C GLY A 336 35.66 -56.44 14.54
N LEU A 337 36.74 -55.78 14.96
CA LEU A 337 37.84 -56.38 15.72
C LEU A 337 37.38 -56.82 17.12
N LEU A 338 36.56 -56.02 17.79
CA LEU A 338 35.96 -56.36 19.07
C LEU A 338 35.03 -57.57 18.94
N LEU A 339 34.21 -57.65 17.89
CA LEU A 339 33.32 -58.77 17.59
C LEU A 339 34.08 -60.05 17.22
N LEU A 340 35.23 -59.94 16.55
CA LEU A 340 36.12 -61.08 16.30
C LEU A 340 36.80 -61.59 17.58
N LEU A 341 37.26 -60.68 18.46
CA LEU A 341 37.77 -61.02 19.78
C LEU A 341 36.67 -61.58 20.70
N LEU A 342 35.44 -61.05 20.59
CA LEU A 342 34.25 -61.54 21.28
C LEU A 342 33.81 -62.90 20.75
N ALA A 343 33.87 -63.15 19.44
CA ALA A 343 33.59 -64.45 18.83
C ALA A 343 34.62 -65.50 19.24
N ALA A 344 35.91 -65.14 19.29
CA ALA A 344 36.96 -65.99 19.83
C ALA A 344 36.77 -66.25 21.33
N TYR A 345 36.24 -65.27 22.08
CA TYR A 345 35.88 -65.41 23.50
C TYR A 345 34.62 -66.26 23.72
N ILE A 346 33.60 -66.15 22.86
CA ILE A 346 32.35 -66.90 22.89
C ILE A 346 32.58 -68.36 22.46
N LEU A 347 33.43 -68.61 21.45
CA LEU A 347 33.88 -69.97 21.12
C LEU A 347 34.67 -70.60 22.28
N ARG A 348 35.37 -69.80 23.10
CA ARG A 348 35.98 -70.23 24.37
C ARG A 348 34.98 -70.44 25.51
N ARG A 349 33.82 -69.78 25.47
CA ARG A 349 32.75 -69.86 26.48
C ARG A 349 31.62 -70.82 26.12
N ALA A 350 31.71 -71.54 25.00
CA ALA A 350 30.79 -72.63 24.63
C ALA A 350 30.89 -73.87 25.55
N GLY A 351 31.51 -73.74 26.73
CA GLY A 351 31.23 -74.58 27.88
C GLY A 351 30.71 -73.69 29.01
N GLN A 352 29.48 -73.95 29.45
CA GLN A 352 28.76 -73.39 30.61
C GLN A 352 27.63 -72.39 30.30
N THR A 353 26.45 -72.99 30.07
CA THR A 353 25.15 -72.78 30.74
C THR A 353 24.44 -71.41 30.71
N GLN A 354 23.20 -71.48 30.19
CA GLN A 354 22.01 -70.62 30.30
C GLN A 354 21.84 -69.80 31.61
N GLN A 355 21.25 -68.60 31.53
CA GLN A 355 19.82 -68.31 31.82
C GLN A 355 19.47 -66.81 31.76
N ALA A 356 18.28 -66.51 31.22
CA ALA A 356 17.62 -65.20 31.25
C ALA A 356 16.99 -64.92 32.63
N SER A 357 16.91 -63.65 33.06
CA SER A 357 16.30 -63.21 34.32
C SER A 357 15.06 -62.35 34.08
N ALA A 358 14.01 -62.61 34.86
CA ALA A 358 12.68 -62.02 34.82
C ALA A 358 12.58 -60.71 35.64
N SER A 359 11.74 -59.76 35.19
CA SER A 359 11.44 -58.51 35.88
C SER A 359 10.64 -58.77 37.18
N LYS A 360 11.10 -58.21 38.30
CA LYS A 360 10.43 -58.28 39.62
C LYS A 360 9.19 -57.37 39.63
N THR A 361 8.08 -57.84 40.21
CA THR A 361 6.85 -57.05 40.45
C THR A 361 6.78 -56.65 41.93
N TYR A 362 6.39 -55.41 42.21
CA TYR A 362 6.33 -54.85 43.57
C TYR A 362 4.89 -54.69 44.10
N ALA A 363 3.95 -54.24 43.26
CA ALA A 363 2.55 -54.04 43.65
C ALA A 363 1.63 -54.02 42.41
N HIS A 364 0.33 -53.97 42.67
CA HIS A 364 -0.73 -53.82 41.68
C HIS A 364 -1.70 -52.71 42.04
N LEU A 365 -2.23 -52.04 41.02
CA LEU A 365 -3.39 -51.15 41.14
C LEU A 365 -4.54 -51.74 40.33
N HIS A 366 -5.68 -51.95 40.99
CA HIS A 366 -6.86 -52.57 40.40
C HIS A 366 -7.90 -51.48 40.14
N SER A 367 -8.32 -51.30 38.89
CA SER A 367 -9.39 -50.36 38.58
C SER A 367 -10.71 -50.85 39.17
N LEU A 368 -11.49 -49.96 39.79
CA LEU A 368 -12.85 -50.26 40.25
C LEU A 368 -13.92 -49.89 39.22
N ASP A 369 -13.61 -48.95 38.33
CA ASP A 369 -14.51 -48.52 37.24
C ASP A 369 -14.39 -49.40 35.98
N GLY A 370 -13.54 -50.42 36.01
CA GLY A 370 -13.26 -51.32 34.89
C GLY A 370 -12.53 -52.58 35.35
N ASN A 371 -12.18 -53.49 34.43
CA ASN A 371 -11.52 -54.76 34.78
C ASN A 371 -9.99 -54.72 34.55
N GLU A 372 -9.41 -53.53 34.55
CA GLU A 372 -7.99 -53.29 34.27
C GLU A 372 -7.12 -53.44 35.53
N ARG A 373 -5.93 -54.01 35.36
CA ARG A 373 -4.94 -54.19 36.42
C ARG A 373 -3.61 -53.64 35.96
N PHE A 374 -3.06 -52.69 36.71
CA PHE A 374 -1.77 -52.08 36.45
C PHE A 374 -0.69 -52.74 37.29
N VAL A 375 0.43 -53.11 36.68
CA VAL A 375 1.55 -53.78 37.33
C VAL A 375 2.65 -52.77 37.65
N MET A 376 3.07 -52.70 38.91
CA MET A 376 4.18 -51.86 39.35
C MET A 376 5.47 -52.68 39.39
N ASN A 377 6.30 -52.58 38.35
CA ASN A 377 7.60 -53.25 38.24
C ASN A 377 8.80 -52.31 38.39
N LYS A 378 8.55 -51.04 38.75
CA LYS A 378 9.55 -50.00 39.04
C LYS A 378 9.41 -49.51 40.48
N THR A 379 10.48 -48.91 41.00
CA THR A 379 10.50 -48.27 42.33
C THR A 379 9.84 -46.89 42.34
N THR A 380 9.49 -46.34 41.19
CA THR A 380 8.70 -45.12 41.04
C THR A 380 7.79 -45.29 39.85
N VAL A 381 6.49 -45.06 40.06
CA VAL A 381 5.43 -45.26 39.07
C VAL A 381 4.61 -43.99 39.01
N ARG A 382 4.58 -43.36 37.84
CA ARG A 382 3.78 -42.15 37.59
C ARG A 382 2.41 -42.51 37.07
N ILE A 383 1.41 -41.78 37.53
CA ILE A 383 0.00 -41.95 37.19
C ILE A 383 -0.50 -40.64 36.60
N GLY A 384 -1.10 -40.69 35.41
CA GLY A 384 -1.64 -39.49 34.76
C GLY A 384 -2.31 -39.81 33.44
N ARG A 385 -2.85 -38.77 32.78
CA ARG A 385 -3.58 -38.89 31.51
C ARG A 385 -2.68 -39.03 30.29
N ASN A 386 -1.44 -38.53 30.37
CA ASN A 386 -0.50 -38.63 29.25
C ASN A 386 0.11 -40.04 29.15
N ALA A 387 0.44 -40.44 27.92
CA ALA A 387 0.98 -41.77 27.62
C ALA A 387 2.44 -41.98 28.06
N ASP A 388 3.13 -40.94 28.55
CA ASP A 388 4.48 -41.02 29.09
C ASP A 388 4.52 -41.44 30.57
N ASN A 389 3.37 -41.58 31.23
CA ASN A 389 3.23 -42.16 32.57
C ASN A 389 3.30 -43.70 32.53
N GLU A 390 3.84 -44.32 33.57
CA GLU A 390 3.82 -45.78 33.73
C GLU A 390 2.39 -46.33 33.79
N ILE A 391 1.46 -45.58 34.38
CA ILE A 391 0.03 -45.87 34.42
C ILE A 391 -0.71 -44.71 33.75
N CYS A 392 -1.17 -44.97 32.53
CA CYS A 392 -1.90 -43.99 31.73
C CYS A 392 -3.42 -44.17 31.92
N LEU A 393 -4.05 -43.24 32.63
CA LEU A 393 -5.51 -43.22 32.86
C LEU A 393 -6.17 -42.24 31.89
N ARG A 394 -6.83 -42.76 30.85
CA ARG A 394 -7.48 -41.94 29.80
C ARG A 394 -8.83 -41.38 30.27
N ASN A 395 -8.82 -40.48 31.24
CA ASN A 395 -10.00 -39.81 31.75
C ASN A 395 -9.73 -38.30 31.88
N ASP A 396 -10.66 -37.46 31.44
CA ASP A 396 -10.50 -36.00 31.41
C ASP A 396 -10.40 -35.35 32.80
N SER A 397 -10.87 -36.03 33.85
CA SER A 397 -10.68 -35.63 35.25
C SER A 397 -9.25 -35.86 35.78
N VAL A 398 -8.37 -36.50 34.99
CA VAL A 398 -7.00 -36.81 35.38
C VAL A 398 -6.01 -35.83 34.74
N SER A 399 -5.20 -35.14 35.55
CA SER A 399 -4.07 -34.33 35.07
C SER A 399 -3.07 -35.12 34.22
N SER A 400 -2.35 -34.43 33.34
CA SER A 400 -1.31 -35.03 32.49
C SER A 400 -0.27 -35.84 33.28
N HIS A 401 0.15 -35.32 34.43
CA HIS A 401 0.95 -36.01 35.46
C HIS A 401 0.25 -35.74 36.79
N HIS A 402 -0.48 -36.72 37.32
CA HIS A 402 -1.43 -36.50 38.42
C HIS A 402 -0.84 -36.90 39.78
N ALA A 403 -0.24 -38.08 39.86
CA ALA A 403 0.31 -38.60 41.09
C ALA A 403 1.52 -39.50 40.83
N GLU A 404 2.34 -39.72 41.85
CA GLU A 404 3.41 -40.71 41.83
C GLU A 404 3.30 -41.64 43.03
N ILE A 405 3.67 -42.91 42.83
CA ILE A 405 3.89 -43.86 43.92
C ILE A 405 5.37 -44.24 43.95
N HIS A 406 6.03 -44.01 45.08
CA HIS A 406 7.41 -44.37 45.32
C HIS A 406 7.51 -45.59 46.24
N LEU A 407 8.44 -46.50 45.93
CA LEU A 407 8.83 -47.60 46.80
C LEU A 407 10.06 -47.19 47.63
N GLY A 408 9.86 -47.01 48.92
CA GLY A 408 10.90 -46.69 49.90
C GLY A 408 11.80 -47.88 50.25
N ARG A 409 12.88 -47.60 50.98
CA ARG A 409 13.91 -48.60 51.36
C ARG A 409 13.40 -49.74 52.25
N GLN A 410 12.25 -49.56 52.90
CA GLN A 410 11.62 -50.54 53.80
C GLN A 410 10.36 -51.17 53.18
N GLN A 411 10.25 -51.23 51.84
CA GLN A 411 9.05 -51.68 51.11
C GLN A 411 7.78 -50.87 51.39
N GLN A 412 7.95 -49.64 51.88
CA GLN A 412 6.85 -48.70 52.10
C GLN A 412 6.48 -48.03 50.79
N PHE A 413 5.20 -48.03 50.44
CA PHE A 413 4.70 -47.33 49.26
C PHE A 413 4.21 -45.95 49.67
N VAL A 414 4.67 -44.91 48.99
CA VAL A 414 4.30 -43.52 49.31
C VAL A 414 3.63 -42.90 48.09
N LEU A 415 2.39 -42.47 48.26
CA LEU A 415 1.60 -41.73 47.27
C LEU A 415 1.84 -40.23 47.42
N VAL A 416 2.10 -39.56 46.30
CA VAL A 416 2.36 -38.12 46.21
C VAL A 416 1.46 -37.52 45.14
N ASP A 417 0.71 -36.48 45.49
CA ASP A 417 -0.03 -35.65 44.53
C ASP A 417 0.92 -34.65 43.86
N LEU A 418 0.92 -34.61 42.51
CA LEU A 418 1.78 -33.74 41.72
C LEU A 418 1.09 -32.40 41.39
N ASP A 419 0.46 -31.78 42.39
CA ASP A 419 -0.33 -30.54 42.23
C ASP A 419 -1.44 -30.70 41.16
N SER A 420 -2.16 -31.82 41.24
CA SER A 420 -3.20 -32.16 40.27
C SER A 420 -4.45 -31.27 40.42
N THR A 421 -5.16 -31.03 39.30
CA THR A 421 -6.31 -30.12 39.26
C THR A 421 -7.46 -30.56 40.17
N ASN A 422 -7.70 -31.86 40.28
CA ASN A 422 -8.80 -32.42 41.08
C ASN A 422 -8.32 -33.01 42.41
N GLY A 423 -7.01 -33.00 42.67
CA GLY A 423 -6.39 -33.61 43.84
C GLY A 423 -6.43 -35.14 43.83
N VAL A 424 -5.65 -35.71 44.74
CA VAL A 424 -5.65 -37.15 45.04
C VAL A 424 -6.37 -37.39 46.35
N MET A 425 -7.31 -38.34 46.38
CA MET A 425 -7.93 -38.80 47.63
C MET A 425 -7.51 -40.22 47.96
N LEU A 426 -7.26 -40.48 49.25
CA LEU A 426 -7.00 -41.81 49.80
C LEU A 426 -8.09 -42.11 50.82
N ASN A 427 -8.85 -43.19 50.62
CA ASN A 427 -9.92 -43.63 51.52
C ASN A 427 -10.95 -42.53 51.88
N GLY A 428 -11.23 -41.62 50.93
CA GLY A 428 -12.17 -40.52 51.10
C GLY A 428 -11.59 -39.23 51.66
N GLU A 429 -10.29 -39.16 51.96
CA GLU A 429 -9.60 -37.96 52.44
C GLU A 429 -8.57 -37.46 51.43
N PHE A 430 -8.46 -36.13 51.25
CA PHE A 430 -7.47 -35.53 50.35
C PHE A 430 -6.04 -35.71 50.89
N VAL A 431 -5.15 -36.19 50.03
CA VAL A 431 -3.73 -36.31 50.33
C VAL A 431 -3.10 -34.92 50.41
N LYS A 432 -2.45 -34.61 51.53
CA LYS A 432 -1.68 -33.37 51.72
C LYS A 432 -0.20 -33.70 51.73
N GLY A 433 0.49 -33.43 50.63
CA GLY A 433 1.91 -33.76 50.45
C GLY A 433 2.09 -35.22 50.05
N SER A 434 2.67 -36.02 50.95
CA SER A 434 2.94 -37.45 50.72
C SER A 434 2.32 -38.31 51.82
N ILE A 435 1.67 -39.41 51.46
CA ILE A 435 1.04 -40.35 52.40
C ILE A 435 1.51 -41.78 52.12
N GLU A 436 1.67 -42.59 53.16
CA GLU A 436 1.98 -44.01 53.03
C GLU A 436 0.73 -44.80 52.62
N LEU A 437 0.88 -45.78 51.73
CA LEU A 437 -0.18 -46.67 51.27
C LEU A 437 -0.16 -47.99 52.03
N GLU A 438 -1.34 -48.43 52.46
CA GLU A 438 -1.60 -49.74 53.04
C GLU A 438 -2.36 -50.65 52.06
N ALA A 439 -2.28 -51.97 52.28
CA ALA A 439 -2.98 -52.93 51.43
C ALA A 439 -4.50 -52.69 51.45
N GLU A 440 -5.13 -52.82 50.28
CA GLU A 440 -6.56 -52.56 50.02
C GLU A 440 -6.98 -51.08 50.06
N ASP A 441 -6.04 -50.14 50.19
CA ASP A 441 -6.33 -48.71 50.12
C ASP A 441 -7.03 -48.32 48.81
N LEU A 442 -8.00 -47.43 48.93
CA LEU A 442 -8.74 -46.85 47.82
C LEU A 442 -8.15 -45.50 47.43
N LEU A 443 -7.56 -45.44 46.24
CA LEU A 443 -7.03 -44.22 45.63
C LEU A 443 -8.07 -43.67 44.65
N GLU A 444 -8.46 -42.41 44.81
CA GLU A 444 -9.25 -41.68 43.81
C GLU A 444 -8.35 -40.65 43.12
N ILE A 445 -8.14 -40.83 41.82
CA ILE A 445 -7.32 -39.99 40.94
C ILE A 445 -8.28 -39.31 39.98
N GLY A 446 -8.69 -38.07 40.29
CA GLY A 446 -9.86 -37.46 39.65
C GLY A 446 -11.12 -38.30 39.91
N GLU A 447 -11.81 -38.72 38.85
CA GLU A 447 -12.97 -39.61 38.92
C GLU A 447 -12.61 -41.10 38.85
N VAL A 448 -11.33 -41.45 38.65
CA VAL A 448 -10.89 -42.85 38.51
C VAL A 448 -10.57 -43.44 39.88
N ARG A 449 -11.20 -44.56 40.21
CA ARG A 449 -10.97 -45.28 41.47
C ARG A 449 -10.09 -46.51 41.28
N LEU A 450 -8.99 -46.55 42.02
CA LEU A 450 -8.01 -47.64 42.01
C LEU A 450 -7.88 -48.24 43.41
N ARG A 451 -7.75 -49.57 43.49
CA ARG A 451 -7.41 -50.26 44.73
C ARG A 451 -5.95 -50.70 44.73
N PHE A 452 -5.23 -50.38 45.80
CA PHE A 452 -3.84 -50.77 45.98
C PHE A 452 -3.69 -52.18 46.57
N ALA A 453 -2.84 -52.99 45.95
CA ALA A 453 -2.54 -54.35 46.39
C ALA A 453 -1.02 -54.60 46.31
N PRO A 454 -0.28 -54.55 47.42
CA PRO A 454 1.14 -54.88 47.41
C PRO A 454 1.34 -56.38 47.11
N VAL A 455 2.46 -56.73 46.44
CA VAL A 455 2.86 -58.13 46.32
C VAL A 455 3.53 -58.54 47.63
N GLU A 456 2.93 -59.46 48.37
CA GLU A 456 3.59 -60.10 49.52
C GLU A 456 4.89 -60.74 49.02
N THR A 457 6.04 -60.23 49.49
CA THR A 457 7.38 -60.78 49.16
C THR A 457 7.89 -61.73 50.20
#